data_AF-A0A7X0LL43-F1
#
_entry.id   AF-A0A7X0LL43-F1
#
_cell.length_a   1.000
_cell.length_b   1.000
_cell.length_c   1.000
_cell.angle_alpha   90.00
_cell.angle_beta   90.00
_cell.angle_gamma   90.00
#
_symmetry.space_group_name_H-M   'P 1'
#
loop_
_entity.id
_entity.type
_entity.pdbx_description
1 polymer ?
#
loop_
_entity_poly.entity_id
_entity_poly.type
_entity_poly.pdbx_seq_one_letter_code
_entity_poly.pdbx_strand_id
1 'polypeptide(L)'
;MAAPPSPAPRTAIVVGFGPVGRLVAEGLADAGFEVTILETNPKTVEQQRSLGRRVLLGDARLADDLIAAGIETADTMVLTMPNEEDALTACRVAHGIRPEVFISARTNFVSKGMLAMQNGADHVVVEELVTAEAMRKAIVDHWMPD
;
A
#
# COMPACT_ATOMS: atom_id res chain seq x y z
N MET A 1 -39.79 -8.05 -1.74
CA MET A 1 -38.69 -7.44 -2.51
C MET A 1 -37.39 -7.94 -1.92
N ALA A 2 -36.55 -8.64 -2.69
CA ALA A 2 -35.20 -8.97 -2.24
C ALA A 2 -34.40 -7.67 -2.08
N ALA A 3 -33.59 -7.56 -1.03
CA ALA A 3 -32.66 -6.45 -0.88
C ALA A 3 -31.73 -6.41 -2.12
N PRO A 4 -31.35 -5.22 -2.61
CA PRO A 4 -30.36 -5.14 -3.68
C PRO A 4 -29.07 -5.86 -3.26
N PRO A 5 -28.32 -6.47 -4.20
CA PRO A 5 -27.04 -7.07 -3.86
C PRO A 5 -26.15 -6.01 -3.23
N SER A 6 -25.48 -6.37 -2.13
CA SER A 6 -24.43 -5.52 -1.54
C SER A 6 -23.41 -5.19 -2.64
N PRO A 7 -22.89 -3.95 -2.67
CA PRO A 7 -21.86 -3.59 -3.65
C PRO A 7 -20.67 -4.57 -3.54
N ALA A 8 -20.07 -4.89 -4.68
CA ALA A 8 -18.87 -5.73 -4.71
C ALA A 8 -17.79 -5.14 -3.78
N PRO A 9 -17.00 -5.99 -3.09
CA PRO A 9 -15.92 -5.51 -2.24
C PRO A 9 -14.91 -4.72 -3.09
N ARG A 10 -14.34 -3.68 -2.49
CA ARG A 10 -13.26 -2.92 -3.13
C ARG A 10 -11.98 -3.73 -3.17
N THR A 11 -11.13 -3.49 -4.15
CA THR A 11 -9.90 -4.23 -4.40
C THR A 11 -8.68 -3.40 -4.07
N ALA A 12 -7.71 -3.99 -3.38
CA ALA A 12 -6.47 -3.32 -3.01
C ALA A 12 -5.25 -4.16 -3.39
N ILE A 13 -4.22 -3.49 -3.92
CA ILE A 13 -2.90 -4.08 -4.12
C ILE A 13 -1.96 -3.52 -3.05
N VAL A 14 -1.38 -4.38 -2.22
CA VAL A 14 -0.36 -3.99 -1.25
C VAL A 14 1.00 -4.45 -1.74
N VAL A 15 1.89 -3.51 -1.99
CA VAL A 15 3.24 -3.78 -2.47
C VAL A 15 4.21 -3.80 -1.30
N GLY A 16 4.81 -4.97 -1.08
CA GLY A 16 5.62 -5.31 0.08
C GLY A 16 4.79 -5.79 1.26
N PHE A 17 5.30 -6.78 1.99
CA PHE A 17 4.68 -7.47 3.11
C PHE A 17 5.64 -7.59 4.31
N GLY A 18 6.42 -6.52 4.51
CA GLY A 18 7.16 -6.24 5.74
C GLY A 18 6.24 -5.72 6.85
N PRO A 19 6.79 -5.10 7.91
CA PRO A 19 6.01 -4.63 9.05
C PRO A 19 4.86 -3.69 8.65
N VAL A 20 5.12 -2.69 7.79
CA VAL A 20 4.11 -1.74 7.32
C VAL A 20 3.08 -2.43 6.42
N GLY A 21 3.55 -3.17 5.41
CA GLY A 21 2.68 -3.87 4.46
C GLY A 21 1.72 -4.87 5.11
N ARG A 22 2.16 -5.57 6.17
CA ARG A 22 1.32 -6.48 6.96
C ARG A 22 0.16 -5.75 7.62
N LEU A 23 0.46 -4.67 8.36
CA LEU A 23 -0.55 -3.89 9.06
C LEU A 23 -1.55 -3.26 8.09
N VAL A 24 -1.07 -2.76 6.96
CA VAL A 24 -1.93 -2.21 5.90
C VAL A 24 -2.83 -3.29 5.30
N ALA A 25 -2.27 -4.43 4.91
CA ALA A 25 -3.03 -5.52 4.30
C ALA A 25 -4.09 -6.09 5.25
N GLU A 26 -3.75 -6.25 6.54
CA GLU A 26 -4.68 -6.70 7.56
C GLU A 26 -5.79 -5.67 7.82
N GLY A 27 -5.43 -4.40 8.02
CA GLY A 27 -6.42 -3.33 8.23
C GLY A 27 -7.36 -3.13 7.04
N LEU A 28 -6.88 -3.26 5.80
CA LEU A 28 -7.73 -3.20 4.61
C LEU A 28 -8.64 -4.42 4.48
N ALA A 29 -8.14 -5.62 4.78
CA ALA A 29 -8.95 -6.84 4.78
C ALA A 29 -10.07 -6.75 5.85
N ASP A 30 -9.75 -6.26 7.06
CA ASP A 30 -10.73 -6.03 8.13
C ASP A 30 -11.77 -4.97 7.75
N ALA A 31 -11.40 -3.99 6.92
CA ALA A 31 -12.30 -3.01 6.34
C ALA A 31 -13.12 -3.53 5.15
N GLY A 32 -12.97 -4.81 4.77
CA GLY A 32 -13.75 -5.46 3.72
C GLY A 32 -13.17 -5.35 2.30
N PHE A 33 -11.89 -4.99 2.15
CA PHE A 33 -11.23 -5.00 0.84
C PHE A 33 -10.77 -6.41 0.46
N GLU A 34 -10.87 -6.75 -0.82
CA GLU A 34 -10.14 -7.87 -1.42
C GLU A 34 -8.68 -7.47 -1.67
N VAL A 35 -7.79 -7.97 -0.81
CA VAL A 35 -6.37 -7.60 -0.85
C VAL A 35 -5.56 -8.61 -1.67
N THR A 36 -4.79 -8.10 -2.63
CA THR A 36 -3.70 -8.80 -3.31
C THR A 36 -2.37 -8.27 -2.82
N ILE A 37 -1.47 -9.15 -2.37
CA ILE A 37 -0.13 -8.79 -1.94
C ILE A 37 0.86 -9.06 -3.07
N LEU A 38 1.69 -8.08 -3.41
CA LEU A 38 2.83 -8.24 -4.32
C LEU A 38 4.12 -8.12 -3.51
N GLU A 39 4.92 -9.18 -3.47
CA GLU A 39 6.09 -9.30 -2.60
C GLU A 39 7.28 -9.89 -3.36
N THR A 40 8.49 -9.41 -3.09
CA THR A 40 9.72 -9.87 -3.77
C THR A 40 10.43 -10.99 -3.03
N ASN A 41 10.16 -11.18 -1.73
CA ASN A 41 10.74 -12.26 -0.94
C ASN A 41 9.97 -13.57 -1.11
N PRO A 42 10.55 -14.60 -1.77
CA PRO A 42 9.87 -15.86 -2.05
C PRO A 42 9.46 -16.62 -0.78
N LYS A 43 10.22 -16.50 0.32
CA LYS A 43 9.86 -17.15 1.60
C LYS A 43 8.59 -16.54 2.20
N THR A 44 8.44 -15.22 2.11
CA THR A 44 7.24 -14.52 2.56
C THR A 44 6.04 -14.94 1.71
N VAL A 45 6.21 -15.00 0.38
CA VAL A 45 5.14 -15.43 -0.54
C VAL A 45 4.68 -16.85 -0.23
N GLU A 46 5.61 -17.80 -0.08
CA GLU A 46 5.29 -19.19 0.25
C GLU A 46 4.52 -19.29 1.57
N GLN A 47 5.00 -18.60 2.61
CA GLN A 47 4.35 -18.57 3.91
C GLN A 47 2.94 -17.99 3.85
N GLN A 48 2.74 -16.84 3.19
CA GLN A 48 1.43 -16.20 3.16
C GLN A 48 0.44 -16.96 2.27
N ARG A 49 0.93 -17.62 1.21
CA ARG A 49 0.12 -18.50 0.38
C ARG A 49 -0.37 -19.72 1.16
N SER A 50 0.46 -20.33 2.02
CA SER A 50 0.02 -21.45 2.87
C SER A 50 -1.02 -21.05 3.92
N LEU A 51 -1.08 -19.77 4.28
CA LEU A 51 -2.12 -19.17 5.13
C LEU A 51 -3.38 -18.76 4.34
N GLY A 52 -3.46 -19.07 3.04
CA GLY A 52 -4.62 -18.77 2.20
C GLY A 52 -4.73 -17.32 1.75
N ARG A 53 -3.70 -16.48 1.97
CA ARG A 53 -3.69 -15.10 1.46
C ARG A 53 -3.42 -15.07 -0.04
N ARG A 54 -4.04 -14.12 -0.74
CA ARG A 54 -3.73 -13.83 -2.15
C ARG A 54 -2.40 -13.07 -2.23
N VAL A 55 -1.33 -13.79 -2.54
CA VAL A 55 0.04 -13.25 -2.61
C VAL A 55 0.78 -13.74 -3.86
N LEU A 56 1.48 -12.81 -4.50
CA LEU A 56 2.25 -12.99 -5.73
C LEU A 56 3.72 -12.68 -5.46
N LEU A 57 4.59 -13.50 -6.05
CA LEU A 57 6.01 -13.18 -6.15
C LEU A 57 6.19 -12.25 -7.36
N GLY A 58 6.64 -11.02 -7.14
CA GLY A 58 6.86 -10.07 -8.21
C GLY A 58 7.37 -8.71 -7.74
N ASP A 59 7.77 -7.89 -8.69
CA ASP A 59 8.38 -6.59 -8.54
C ASP A 59 7.47 -5.50 -9.13
N ALA A 60 6.97 -4.61 -8.27
CA ALA A 60 6.06 -3.54 -8.68
C ALA A 60 6.66 -2.51 -9.65
N ARG A 61 7.97 -2.57 -9.91
CA ARG A 61 8.63 -1.75 -10.95
C ARG A 61 8.40 -2.32 -12.35
N LEU A 62 7.91 -3.55 -12.45
CA LEU A 62 7.62 -4.23 -13.72
C LEU A 62 6.11 -4.20 -13.99
N ALA A 63 5.75 -3.77 -15.20
CA ALA A 63 4.34 -3.65 -15.59
C ALA A 63 3.61 -5.00 -15.55
N ASP A 64 4.25 -6.06 -16.04
CA ASP A 64 3.66 -7.41 -16.10
C ASP A 64 3.31 -7.95 -14.70
N ASP A 65 4.13 -7.67 -13.69
CA ASP A 65 3.90 -8.10 -12.31
C ASP A 65 2.73 -7.33 -11.68
N LEU A 66 2.58 -6.03 -11.98
CA LEU A 66 1.43 -5.24 -11.56
C LEU A 66 0.13 -5.69 -12.26
N ILE A 67 0.21 -6.01 -13.55
CA ILE A 67 -0.92 -6.57 -14.32
C ILE A 67 -1.34 -7.91 -13.72
N ALA A 68 -0.39 -8.80 -13.42
CA ALA A 68 -0.66 -10.07 -12.74
C ALA A 68 -1.29 -9.87 -11.34
N ALA A 69 -0.95 -8.77 -10.66
CA ALA A 69 -1.57 -8.36 -9.40
C ALA A 69 -2.97 -7.76 -9.54
N GLY A 70 -3.42 -7.47 -10.76
CA GLY A 70 -4.75 -6.96 -11.06
C GLY A 70 -4.86 -5.43 -11.11
N ILE A 71 -3.75 -4.71 -11.32
CA ILE A 71 -3.72 -3.23 -11.28
C ILE A 71 -4.72 -2.58 -12.25
N GLU A 72 -5.02 -3.24 -13.37
CA GLU A 72 -5.94 -2.73 -14.40
C GLU A 72 -7.35 -2.46 -13.85
N THR A 73 -7.77 -3.19 -12.81
CA THR A 73 -9.10 -3.07 -12.20
C THR A 73 -9.08 -2.71 -10.72
N ALA A 74 -7.89 -2.59 -10.12
CA ALA A 74 -7.76 -2.27 -8.70
C ALA A 74 -8.39 -0.91 -8.35
N ASP A 75 -9.05 -0.82 -7.19
CA ASP A 75 -9.51 0.47 -6.65
C ASP A 75 -8.36 1.26 -6.04
N THR A 76 -7.42 0.57 -5.39
CA THR A 76 -6.28 1.20 -4.74
C THR A 76 -5.00 0.37 -4.79
N MET A 77 -3.86 1.05 -4.76
CA MET A 77 -2.54 0.46 -4.55
C MET A 77 -1.83 1.16 -3.40
N VAL A 78 -1.22 0.38 -2.51
CA VAL A 78 -0.43 0.89 -1.38
C VAL A 78 1.02 0.46 -1.53
N LEU A 79 1.91 1.45 -1.69
CA LEU A 79 3.35 1.22 -1.84
C LEU A 79 4.01 1.28 -0.46
N THR A 80 4.38 0.13 0.09
CA THR A 80 4.97 0.01 1.45
C THR A 80 6.46 -0.32 1.45
N MET A 81 7.11 -0.25 0.29
CA MET A 81 8.53 -0.52 0.12
C MET A 81 9.38 0.58 0.79
N PRO A 82 10.48 0.22 1.47
CA PRO A 82 11.35 1.20 2.14
C PRO A 82 12.28 1.95 1.17
N ASN A 83 12.54 1.38 -0.02
CA ASN A 83 13.33 2.06 -1.04
C ASN A 83 12.44 3.06 -1.79
N GLU A 84 12.72 4.35 -1.61
CA GLU A 84 11.93 5.43 -2.19
C GLU A 84 12.04 5.49 -3.72
N GLU A 85 13.18 5.14 -4.32
CA GLU A 85 13.34 5.15 -5.77
C GLU A 85 12.54 4.02 -6.44
N ASP A 86 12.51 2.86 -5.79
CA ASP A 86 11.68 1.74 -6.21
C ASP A 86 10.18 2.10 -6.09
N ALA A 87 9.78 2.75 -5.01
CA ALA A 87 8.41 3.24 -4.81
C ALA A 87 8.00 4.28 -5.86
N LEU A 88 8.86 5.27 -6.17
CA LEU A 88 8.60 6.25 -7.23
C LEU A 88 8.45 5.59 -8.60
N THR A 89 9.28 4.59 -8.90
CA THR A 89 9.19 3.84 -10.14
C THR A 89 7.90 3.04 -10.23
N ALA A 90 7.56 2.27 -9.20
CA ALA A 90 6.31 1.52 -9.13
C ALA A 90 5.07 2.42 -9.23
N CYS A 91 5.08 3.58 -8.58
CA CYS A 91 4.02 4.59 -8.65
C CYS A 91 3.78 5.03 -10.11
N ARG A 92 4.86 5.41 -10.81
CA ARG A 92 4.79 5.84 -12.21
C ARG A 92 4.32 4.73 -13.15
N VAL A 93 4.78 3.50 -12.95
CA VAL A 93 4.34 2.34 -13.75
C VAL A 93 2.85 2.07 -13.53
N ALA A 94 2.41 2.01 -12.28
CA ALA A 94 1.00 1.79 -11.95
C ALA A 94 0.09 2.90 -12.50
N HIS A 95 0.46 4.16 -12.32
CA HIS A 95 -0.28 5.31 -12.87
C HIS A 95 -0.33 5.28 -14.40
N GLY A 96 0.75 4.83 -15.06
CA GLY A 96 0.79 4.64 -16.51
C GLY A 96 -0.13 3.52 -17.02
N ILE A 97 -0.35 2.46 -16.23
CA ILE A 97 -1.26 1.37 -16.57
C ILE A 97 -2.71 1.75 -16.27
N ARG A 98 -2.95 2.38 -15.11
CA ARG A 98 -4.28 2.69 -14.59
C ARG A 98 -4.26 4.08 -13.93
N PRO A 99 -4.53 5.16 -14.67
CA PRO A 99 -4.51 6.52 -14.13
C PRO A 99 -5.53 6.78 -13.00
N GLU A 100 -6.62 6.00 -12.93
CA GLU A 100 -7.68 6.18 -11.92
C GLU A 100 -7.50 5.34 -10.65
N VAL A 101 -6.43 4.54 -10.54
CA VAL A 101 -6.16 3.78 -9.30
C VAL A 101 -5.73 4.76 -8.20
N PHE A 102 -6.32 4.66 -7.01
CA PHE A 102 -5.90 5.50 -5.89
C PHE A 102 -4.58 4.97 -5.31
N ILE A 103 -3.51 5.74 -5.43
CA ILE A 103 -2.16 5.34 -4.97
C ILE A 103 -1.82 6.04 -3.65
N SER A 104 -1.59 5.25 -2.60
CA SER A 104 -0.99 5.73 -1.35
C SER A 104 0.45 5.23 -1.23
N ALA A 105 1.41 6.14 -1.10
CA ALA A 105 2.82 5.81 -0.97
C ALA A 105 3.38 6.21 0.39
N ARG A 106 4.36 5.46 0.90
CA ARG A 106 5.23 5.91 2.00
C ARG A 106 6.52 6.53 1.46
N THR A 107 7.01 7.57 2.13
CA THR A 107 8.35 8.14 1.91
C THR A 107 9.02 8.43 3.24
N ASN A 108 10.35 8.51 3.25
CA ASN A 108 11.12 8.85 4.44
C ASN A 108 11.14 10.37 4.65
N PHE A 109 11.27 11.12 3.55
CA PHE A 109 11.48 12.57 3.56
C PHE A 109 10.37 13.33 2.83
N VAL A 110 10.09 14.56 3.28
CA VAL A 110 9.12 15.46 2.62
C VAL A 110 9.47 15.72 1.15
N SER A 111 10.77 15.86 0.84
CA SER A 111 11.25 16.11 -0.53
C SER A 111 10.88 14.97 -1.49
N LYS A 112 10.94 13.73 -1.01
CA LYS A 112 10.55 12.54 -1.78
C LYS A 112 9.04 12.41 -1.90
N GLY A 113 8.28 12.88 -0.91
CA GLY A 113 6.82 12.93 -0.99
C GLY A 113 6.31 13.80 -2.14
N MET A 114 6.94 14.96 -2.38
CA MET A 114 6.61 15.79 -3.54
C MET A 114 6.86 15.06 -4.87
N LEU A 115 7.97 14.30 -4.97
CA LEU A 115 8.25 13.50 -6.15
C LEU A 115 7.24 12.36 -6.33
N ALA A 116 6.78 11.73 -5.25
CA ALA A 116 5.77 10.67 -5.32
C ALA A 116 4.46 11.19 -5.90
N MET A 117 4.00 12.37 -5.46
CA MET A 117 2.82 13.01 -6.04
C MET A 117 2.99 13.32 -7.53
N GLN A 118 4.17 13.81 -7.93
CA GLN A 118 4.48 14.04 -9.35
C GLN A 118 4.50 12.77 -10.20
N ASN A 119 4.70 11.60 -9.58
CA ASN A 119 4.70 10.29 -10.25
C ASN A 119 3.35 9.57 -10.16
N GLY A 120 2.29 10.25 -9.71
CA GLY A 120 0.92 9.72 -9.69
C GLY A 120 0.41 9.25 -8.34
N ALA A 121 1.11 9.52 -7.23
CA ALA A 121 0.57 9.23 -5.90
C ALA A 121 -0.52 10.25 -5.52
N ASP A 122 -1.69 9.77 -5.16
CA ASP A 122 -2.79 10.60 -4.64
C ASP A 122 -2.58 10.97 -3.18
N HIS A 123 -1.91 10.09 -2.42
CA HIS A 123 -1.64 10.28 -1.01
C HIS A 123 -0.21 9.85 -0.66
N VAL A 124 0.42 10.60 0.25
CA VAL A 124 1.77 10.30 0.73
C VAL A 124 1.83 10.37 2.25
N VAL A 125 2.35 9.30 2.85
CA VAL A 125 2.72 9.25 4.27
C VAL A 125 4.23 9.46 4.39
N VAL A 126 4.64 10.54 5.06
CA VAL A 126 6.07 10.83 5.30
C VAL A 126 6.47 10.34 6.70
N GLU A 127 7.37 9.37 6.76
CA GLU A 127 7.76 8.68 8.00
C GLU A 127 8.38 9.62 9.04
N GLU A 128 9.22 10.57 8.64
CA GLU A 128 9.82 11.52 9.59
C GLU A 128 8.75 12.37 10.30
N LEU A 129 7.69 12.76 9.57
CA LEU A 129 6.59 13.55 10.13
C LEU A 129 5.71 12.71 11.04
N VAL A 130 5.38 11.48 10.63
CA VAL A 130 4.60 10.55 11.45
C VAL A 130 5.36 10.20 12.74
N THR A 131 6.68 9.99 12.64
CA THR A 131 7.54 9.71 13.79
C THR A 131 7.59 10.90 14.75
N ALA A 132 7.78 12.11 14.23
CA ALA A 132 7.79 13.33 15.04
C ALA A 132 6.45 13.55 15.76
N GLU A 133 5.33 13.33 15.06
CA GLU A 133 3.99 13.46 15.66
C GLU A 133 3.74 12.41 16.74
N ALA A 134 4.15 11.15 16.52
CA ALA A 134 4.03 10.11 17.52
C ALA A 134 4.86 10.41 18.79
N MET A 135 6.08 10.90 18.64
CA MET A 135 6.92 11.33 19.76
C MET A 135 6.27 12.50 20.52
N ARG A 136 5.79 13.52 19.78
CA ARG A 136 5.11 14.68 20.37
C ARG A 136 3.87 14.24 21.16
N LYS A 137 3.03 13.38 20.57
CA LYS A 137 1.84 12.84 21.23
C LYS A 137 2.19 12.10 22.51
N ALA A 138 3.18 11.21 22.49
CA ALA A 138 3.59 10.46 23.67
C ALA A 138 4.05 11.35 24.83
N ILE A 139 4.78 12.43 24.53
CA ILE A 139 5.23 13.40 25.54
C ILE A 139 4.04 14.17 26.12
N VAL A 140 3.12 14.65 25.27
CA VAL A 140 1.94 15.39 25.70
C VAL A 140 1.04 14.49 26.56
N ASP A 141 0.71 13.29 26.10
CA ASP A 141 -0.14 12.35 26.84
C ASP A 141 0.44 11.99 28.21
N HIS A 142 1.78 11.97 28.35
CA HIS A 142 2.44 11.67 29.62
C HIS A 142 2.36 12.84 30.63
N TRP A 143 2.54 14.09 30.18
CA TRP A 143 2.63 15.26 31.07
C TRP A 143 1.34 16.06 31.18
N MET A 144 0.42 15.88 30.23
CA MET A 144 -0.89 16.51 30.16
C MET A 144 -1.97 15.44 29.89
N PRO A 145 -2.15 14.48 30.82
CA PRO A 145 -3.27 13.54 30.71
C PRO A 145 -4.58 14.30 30.91
N ASP A 146 -5.60 13.95 30.12
CA ASP A 146 -6.98 14.44 30.24
C ASP A 146 -7.57 14.16 31.64
#